data_AF-A0A7W8HZ46-F1
#
_entry.id   AF-A0A7W8HZ46-F1
#
_cell.length_a   1.000
_cell.length_b   1.000
_cell.length_c   1.000
_cell.angle_alpha   90.00
_cell.angle_beta   90.00
_cell.angle_gamma   90.00
#
_symmetry.space_group_name_H-M   'P 1'
#
loop_
_entity.id
_entity.type
_entity.pdbx_description
1 polymer ?
#
loop_
_entity_poly.entity_id
_entity_poly.type
_entity_poly.pdbx_seq_one_letter_code
_entity_poly.pdbx_strand_id
1 'polypeptide(L)'
;MFHKKLLALIGGVMALALLSAQPVMAQEDRRDAETSDRASGNVRGDRVLPGRMSDGARDRRDRRNQEQEGAEAKPAATPEENRAAAQVVLTAAGVTCQVSEATLLGVTAEQHSTYEAVCAEGPGYLVVSSTPPQSFNCLELAGQAETSRLRDPTADVGQQCTLPVNLNPVPVLSAYTRAAGIDCTVDQGVAIGKSTAGNLIFEIGCADRDGYWLENAEDGWKATPCWDLALEQESCRYSTAAESLGAWKTVLAGTDAADCDVQQARRVGRDAQGLTVYEVKCGGGNGFFARVGATFTAQRVHNCIEAATIAGGCSLTAAAPATSEQ
;
A
#
# COMPACT_ATOMS: atom_id res chain seq x y z
N MET A 1 -18.88 9.26 -54.33
CA MET A 1 -18.26 10.47 -54.91
C MET A 1 -17.76 11.33 -53.77
N PHE A 2 -16.64 12.02 -53.97
CA PHE A 2 -15.80 12.76 -53.01
C PHE A 2 -15.00 11.92 -51.99
N HIS A 3 -13.82 12.33 -51.56
CA HIS A 3 -12.56 12.63 -52.26
C HIS A 3 -11.48 12.63 -51.15
N LYS A 4 -10.28 12.14 -51.47
CA LYS A 4 -9.06 12.16 -50.63
C LYS A 4 -8.64 13.57 -50.17
N LYS A 5 -7.88 13.64 -49.05
CA LYS A 5 -6.60 14.38 -48.79
C LYS A 5 -6.32 14.31 -47.27
N LEU A 6 -5.23 13.74 -46.71
CA LEU A 6 -3.77 13.87 -46.85
C LEU A 6 -3.18 15.21 -46.34
N LEU A 7 -2.09 15.07 -45.54
CA LEU A 7 -1.07 16.03 -45.05
C LEU A 7 -1.34 16.65 -43.66
N ALA A 8 -0.36 16.97 -42.80
CA ALA A 8 1.04 16.57 -42.57
C ALA A 8 1.55 17.43 -41.38
N LEU A 9 2.58 16.91 -40.71
CA LEU A 9 3.52 17.52 -39.74
C LEU A 9 3.72 19.05 -39.73
N ILE A 10 4.01 19.57 -38.52
CA ILE A 10 5.07 20.53 -38.08
C ILE A 10 4.84 20.67 -36.55
N GLY A 11 5.74 20.40 -35.61
CA GLY A 11 7.09 20.96 -35.42
C GLY A 11 7.02 22.10 -34.39
N GLY A 12 7.61 21.94 -33.20
CA GLY A 12 7.62 23.01 -32.18
C GLY A 12 8.27 22.63 -30.85
N VAL A 13 9.60 22.74 -30.81
CA VAL A 13 10.43 22.69 -29.59
C VAL A 13 10.16 23.93 -28.74
N MET A 14 9.86 23.76 -27.45
CA MET A 14 10.06 24.81 -26.45
C MET A 14 10.95 24.27 -25.33
N ALA A 15 12.22 24.65 -25.39
CA ALA A 15 13.11 24.64 -24.25
C ALA A 15 12.81 25.89 -23.41
N LEU A 16 12.49 25.71 -22.14
CA LEU A 16 12.45 26.81 -21.16
C LEU A 16 13.43 26.48 -20.03
N ALA A 17 14.52 27.23 -19.98
CA ALA A 17 15.47 27.26 -18.89
C ALA A 17 14.93 28.17 -17.77
N LEU A 18 14.97 27.70 -16.52
CA LEU A 18 14.92 28.57 -15.34
C LEU A 18 16.04 28.15 -14.37
N LEU A 19 17.09 28.95 -14.40
CA LEU A 19 18.10 29.08 -13.35
C LEU A 19 17.52 29.95 -12.23
N SER A 20 17.55 29.49 -10.99
CA SER A 20 17.51 30.36 -9.82
C SER A 20 18.62 29.96 -8.85
N ALA A 21 19.72 30.71 -8.91
CA ALA A 21 20.71 30.80 -7.86
C ALA A 21 20.13 31.66 -6.71
N GLN A 22 20.37 31.26 -5.46
CA GLN A 22 20.24 32.13 -4.29
C GLN A 22 21.60 32.22 -3.59
N PRO A 23 22.03 33.41 -3.15
CA PRO A 23 23.32 33.64 -2.52
C PRO A 23 23.31 33.36 -1.01
N VAL A 24 24.53 33.25 -0.52
CA VAL A 24 24.99 32.94 0.85
C VAL A 24 25.15 34.23 1.68
N MET A 25 25.11 34.06 3.02
CA MET A 25 25.63 34.89 4.13
C MET A 25 24.63 35.76 4.90
N ALA A 26 24.49 35.45 6.19
CA ALA A 26 24.88 36.36 7.27
C ALA A 26 25.07 35.60 8.61
N GLN A 27 26.27 35.79 9.18
CA GLN A 27 26.64 35.56 10.58
C GLN A 27 25.81 36.53 11.47
N GLU A 28 25.67 36.41 12.79
CA GLU A 28 26.70 36.32 13.82
C GLU A 28 26.03 36.27 15.22
N ASP A 29 26.69 35.61 16.18
CA ASP A 29 26.88 35.99 17.61
C ASP A 29 25.67 36.44 18.47
N ARG A 30 25.53 36.09 19.75
CA ARG A 30 26.28 35.32 20.75
C ARG A 30 25.48 35.41 22.06
N ARG A 31 25.79 34.53 23.02
CA ARG A 31 25.73 34.75 24.49
C ARG A 31 24.32 34.76 25.13
N ASP A 32 24.05 34.16 26.29
CA ASP A 32 24.88 33.68 27.39
C ASP A 32 24.26 32.44 28.05
N ALA A 33 25.14 31.49 28.40
CA ALA A 33 24.87 30.43 29.35
C ALA A 33 25.46 30.89 30.69
N GLU A 34 24.61 31.12 31.70
CA GLU A 34 25.06 31.29 33.07
C GLU A 34 24.76 30.02 33.88
N THR A 35 25.84 29.29 34.10
CA THR A 35 26.09 28.44 35.25
C THR A 35 26.12 29.26 36.52
N SER A 36 25.40 28.86 37.58
CA SER A 36 25.76 29.27 38.95
C SER A 36 25.74 28.05 39.87
N ASP A 37 26.95 27.60 40.21
CA ASP A 37 27.24 26.71 41.32
C ASP A 37 27.15 27.47 42.66
N ARG A 38 26.61 26.76 43.65
CA ARG A 38 26.95 26.76 45.10
C ARG A 38 27.64 28.00 45.71
N ALA A 39 26.98 28.58 46.72
CA ALA A 39 27.66 29.10 47.90
C ALA A 39 26.79 28.99 49.16
N SER A 40 27.25 28.18 50.11
CA SER A 40 26.76 28.06 51.47
C SER A 40 26.96 29.37 52.25
N GLY A 41 25.94 29.80 52.99
CA GLY A 41 26.03 30.92 53.92
C GLY A 41 25.12 30.70 55.12
N ASN A 42 25.70 30.23 56.23
CA ASN A 42 25.06 30.20 57.54
C ASN A 42 24.70 31.63 57.98
N VAL A 43 23.44 31.88 58.32
CA VAL A 43 23.05 33.01 59.17
C VAL A 43 22.22 32.49 60.33
N ARG A 44 22.68 32.90 61.51
CA ARG A 44 22.26 32.48 62.83
C ARG A 44 21.33 33.57 63.39
N GLY A 45 20.14 33.13 63.81
CA GLY A 45 19.33 33.77 64.85
C GLY A 45 18.55 35.03 64.47
N ASP A 46 17.23 34.93 64.49
CA ASP A 46 16.47 35.83 65.36
C ASP A 46 15.14 35.24 65.82
N ARG A 47 14.76 35.63 67.04
CA ARG A 47 13.65 35.11 67.86
C ARG A 47 12.28 35.31 67.20
N VAL A 48 11.49 34.25 67.14
CA VAL A 48 10.05 34.31 66.82
C VAL A 48 9.23 34.02 68.08
N LEU A 49 8.36 34.96 68.43
CA LEU A 49 7.35 34.90 69.48
C LEU A 49 6.28 33.82 69.15
N PRO A 50 5.71 33.10 70.14
CA PRO A 50 4.67 32.11 69.89
C PRO A 50 3.32 32.81 69.67
N GLY A 51 3.03 33.14 68.42
CA GLY A 51 1.73 33.65 67.96
C GLY A 51 0.84 32.52 67.45
N ARG A 52 -0.12 32.14 68.29
CA ARG A 52 -1.37 31.40 68.04
C ARG A 52 -1.88 31.46 66.58
N MET A 53 -1.49 30.51 65.72
CA MET A 53 -2.17 30.20 64.45
C MET A 53 -2.00 28.71 64.14
N SER A 54 -2.99 27.88 64.45
CA SER A 54 -2.93 26.44 64.14
C SER A 54 -4.25 25.83 63.68
N ASP A 55 -5.33 26.62 63.54
CA ASP A 55 -6.64 26.07 63.19
C ASP A 55 -7.02 26.23 61.71
N GLY A 56 -6.41 27.16 60.96
CA GLY A 56 -6.74 27.37 59.54
C GLY A 56 -5.91 26.55 58.53
N ALA A 57 -4.78 25.97 58.95
CA ALA A 57 -3.86 25.27 58.05
C ALA A 57 -4.19 23.78 57.87
N ARG A 58 -4.82 23.15 58.87
CA ARG A 58 -5.31 21.77 58.77
C ARG A 58 -6.58 21.71 57.91
N ASP A 59 -7.49 22.64 58.13
CA ASP A 59 -8.77 22.73 57.40
C ASP A 59 -8.59 22.93 55.88
N ARG A 60 -7.54 23.66 55.46
CA ARG A 60 -7.19 23.80 54.03
C ARG A 60 -6.52 22.56 53.42
N ARG A 61 -5.79 21.77 54.21
CA ARG A 61 -5.22 20.50 53.73
C ARG A 61 -6.28 19.43 53.61
N ASP A 62 -7.19 19.36 54.57
CA ASP A 62 -8.27 18.37 54.56
C ASP A 62 -9.28 18.64 53.43
N ARG A 63 -9.57 19.92 53.14
CA ARG A 63 -10.38 20.30 51.97
C ARG A 63 -9.71 20.00 50.62
N ARG A 64 -8.38 20.20 50.51
CA ARG A 64 -7.63 19.90 49.29
C ARG A 64 -7.47 18.39 49.08
N ASN A 65 -7.35 17.61 50.15
CA ASN A 65 -7.37 16.14 50.07
C ASN A 65 -8.77 15.63 49.70
N GLN A 66 -9.85 16.18 50.26
CA GLN A 66 -11.22 15.82 49.85
C GLN A 66 -11.56 16.22 48.39
N GLU A 67 -11.05 17.34 47.89
CA GLU A 67 -11.20 17.73 46.48
C GLU A 67 -10.36 16.86 45.51
N GLN A 68 -9.29 16.21 46.00
CA GLN A 68 -8.49 15.27 45.22
C GLN A 68 -8.97 13.81 45.30
N GLU A 69 -9.68 13.43 46.37
CA GLU A 69 -10.22 12.08 46.56
C GLU A 69 -11.61 11.87 45.92
N GLY A 70 -12.26 12.94 45.43
CA GLY A 70 -13.61 12.89 44.85
C GLY A 70 -13.70 13.01 43.32
N ALA A 71 -12.59 13.15 42.60
CA ALA A 71 -12.59 13.03 41.15
C ALA A 71 -12.57 11.54 40.78
N GLU A 72 -13.69 10.84 40.98
CA GLU A 72 -13.92 9.53 40.37
C GLU A 72 -13.58 9.65 38.88
N ALA A 73 -12.48 9.00 38.48
CA ALA A 73 -12.14 8.86 37.08
C ALA A 73 -13.37 8.25 36.40
N LYS A 74 -13.91 8.94 35.39
CA LYS A 74 -15.03 8.40 34.61
C LYS A 74 -14.70 6.96 34.22
N PRO A 75 -15.64 6.02 34.39
CA PRO A 75 -15.42 4.64 33.96
C PRO A 75 -14.91 4.63 32.52
N ALA A 76 -13.89 3.82 32.25
CA ALA A 76 -13.45 3.60 30.89
C ALA A 76 -14.63 3.08 30.06
N ALA A 77 -14.75 3.56 28.82
CA ALA A 77 -15.81 3.13 27.93
C ALA A 77 -15.76 1.60 27.73
N THR A 78 -16.93 0.96 27.82
CA THR A 78 -17.10 -0.47 27.62
C THR A 78 -16.81 -0.87 26.17
N PRO A 79 -16.47 -2.14 25.89
CA PRO A 79 -16.31 -2.63 24.52
C PRO A 79 -17.54 -2.35 23.64
N GLU A 80 -18.75 -2.50 24.18
CA GLU A 80 -20.01 -2.24 23.49
C GLU A 80 -20.18 -0.74 23.16
N GLU A 81 -19.83 0.16 24.08
CA GLU A 81 -19.84 1.60 23.84
C GLU A 81 -18.82 2.01 22.77
N ASN A 82 -17.60 1.45 22.82
CA ASN A 82 -16.57 1.71 21.81
C ASN A 82 -17.01 1.23 20.42
N ARG A 83 -17.59 0.03 20.34
CA ARG A 83 -18.15 -0.53 19.11
C ARG A 83 -19.23 0.37 18.53
N ALA A 84 -20.19 0.79 19.35
CA ALA A 84 -21.28 1.67 18.91
C ALA A 84 -20.77 3.04 18.46
N ALA A 85 -19.83 3.64 19.20
CA ALA A 85 -19.22 4.92 18.84
C ALA A 85 -18.45 4.83 17.51
N ALA A 86 -17.61 3.82 17.33
CA ALA A 86 -16.87 3.61 16.09
C ALA A 86 -17.82 3.38 14.89
N GLN A 87 -18.91 2.63 15.07
CA GLN A 87 -19.93 2.43 14.04
C GLN A 87 -20.54 3.76 13.56
N VAL A 88 -20.82 4.68 14.49
CA VAL A 88 -21.36 6.01 14.16
C VAL A 88 -20.35 6.81 13.34
N VAL A 89 -19.07 6.84 13.75
CA VAL A 89 -18.02 7.59 13.04
C VAL A 89 -17.80 7.02 11.63
N LEU A 90 -17.72 5.69 11.48
CA LEU A 90 -17.56 5.04 10.17
C LEU A 90 -18.73 5.32 9.23
N THR A 91 -19.96 5.26 9.75
CA THR A 91 -21.16 5.57 8.97
C THR A 91 -21.14 7.03 8.51
N ALA A 92 -20.75 7.96 9.40
CA ALA A 92 -20.62 9.38 9.06
C ALA A 92 -19.48 9.66 8.06
N ALA A 93 -18.43 8.83 8.06
CA ALA A 93 -17.34 8.88 7.08
C ALA A 93 -17.71 8.23 5.73
N GLY A 94 -18.93 7.69 5.58
CA GLY A 94 -19.35 7.00 4.36
C GLY A 94 -18.71 5.62 4.16
N VAL A 95 -18.12 5.05 5.21
CA VAL A 95 -17.49 3.72 5.15
C VAL A 95 -18.54 2.66 5.45
N THR A 96 -18.73 1.73 4.50
CA THR A 96 -19.62 0.58 4.70
C THR A 96 -18.89 -0.50 5.51
N CYS A 97 -19.02 -0.43 6.83
CA CYS A 97 -18.43 -1.38 7.78
C CYS A 97 -19.45 -1.71 8.87
N GLN A 98 -19.77 -3.00 9.03
CA GLN A 98 -20.51 -3.48 10.19
C GLN A 98 -19.49 -3.79 11.30
N VAL A 99 -19.34 -2.88 12.25
CA VAL A 99 -18.32 -3.02 13.29
C VAL A 99 -18.64 -4.22 14.17
N SER A 100 -17.72 -5.17 14.27
CA SER A 100 -17.82 -6.34 15.15
C SER A 100 -17.15 -6.08 16.50
N GLU A 101 -16.06 -5.32 16.50
CA GLU A 101 -15.26 -4.97 17.66
C GLU A 101 -14.65 -3.58 17.45
N ALA A 102 -14.47 -2.80 18.53
CA ALA A 102 -13.67 -1.59 18.47
C ALA A 102 -13.00 -1.28 19.81
N THR A 103 -11.86 -0.59 19.75
CA THR A 103 -11.12 -0.11 20.91
C THR A 103 -10.89 1.40 20.80
N LEU A 104 -11.11 2.13 21.89
CA LEU A 104 -10.72 3.53 22.00
C LEU A 104 -9.20 3.62 22.18
N LEU A 105 -8.51 4.22 21.22
CA LEU A 105 -7.05 4.42 21.28
C LEU A 105 -6.66 5.66 22.08
N GLY A 106 -7.58 6.63 22.17
CA GLY A 106 -7.36 7.87 22.89
C GLY A 106 -8.14 9.03 22.28
N VAL A 107 -7.67 10.24 22.55
CA VAL A 107 -8.21 11.48 21.99
C VAL A 107 -7.09 12.28 21.33
N THR A 108 -7.40 13.01 20.26
CA THR A 108 -6.48 13.96 19.64
C THR A 108 -6.28 15.19 20.54
N ALA A 109 -5.34 16.08 20.18
CA ALA A 109 -5.13 17.34 20.89
C ALA A 109 -6.38 18.24 20.87
N GLU A 110 -7.19 18.12 19.82
CA GLU A 110 -8.47 18.80 19.61
C GLU A 110 -9.64 18.10 20.31
N GLN A 111 -9.37 17.08 21.15
CA GLN A 111 -10.35 16.30 21.91
C GLN A 111 -11.30 15.46 21.04
N HIS A 112 -10.87 15.03 19.85
CA HIS A 112 -11.60 14.05 19.06
C HIS A 112 -11.20 12.64 19.47
N SER A 113 -12.16 11.77 19.80
CA SER A 113 -11.89 10.36 20.06
C SER A 113 -11.39 9.63 18.82
N THR A 114 -10.37 8.81 19.01
CA THR A 114 -9.78 7.93 17.99
C THR A 114 -10.06 6.49 18.34
N TYR A 115 -10.64 5.74 17.41
CA TYR A 115 -10.97 4.34 17.57
C TYR A 115 -10.24 3.49 16.54
N GLU A 116 -9.91 2.26 16.92
CA GLU A 116 -9.62 1.18 15.98
C GLU A 116 -10.83 0.26 15.92
N ALA A 117 -11.35 0.01 14.72
CA ALA A 117 -12.54 -0.78 14.47
C ALA A 117 -12.21 -2.00 13.60
N VAL A 118 -12.82 -3.14 13.94
CA VAL A 118 -12.83 -4.36 13.13
C VAL A 118 -14.20 -4.43 12.46
N CYS A 119 -14.18 -4.64 11.14
CA CYS A 119 -15.40 -4.89 10.38
C CYS A 119 -15.71 -6.38 10.35
N ALA A 120 -16.99 -6.74 10.39
CA ALA A 120 -17.44 -8.13 10.25
C ALA A 120 -17.02 -8.72 8.89
N GLU A 121 -17.01 -7.89 7.85
CA GLU A 121 -16.50 -8.19 6.52
C GLU A 121 -15.62 -7.03 6.04
N GLY A 122 -14.53 -7.34 5.34
CA GLY A 122 -13.59 -6.34 4.84
C GLY A 122 -12.51 -5.93 5.86
N PRO A 123 -11.73 -4.89 5.54
CA PRO A 123 -10.62 -4.42 6.35
C PRO A 123 -11.12 -3.67 7.58
N GLY A 124 -10.32 -3.64 8.64
CA GLY A 124 -10.53 -2.70 9.73
C GLY A 124 -10.07 -1.28 9.41
N TYR A 125 -10.39 -0.37 10.33
CA TYR A 125 -10.14 1.05 10.16
C TYR A 125 -9.68 1.71 11.47
N LEU A 126 -8.78 2.68 11.36
CA LEU A 126 -8.66 3.75 12.35
C LEU A 126 -9.63 4.86 12.00
N VAL A 127 -10.38 5.35 12.97
CA VAL A 127 -11.30 6.47 12.77
C VAL A 127 -11.17 7.53 13.83
N VAL A 128 -11.28 8.79 13.41
CA VAL A 128 -11.27 9.97 14.28
C VAL A 128 -12.62 10.65 14.18
N SER A 129 -13.23 10.90 15.33
CA SER A 129 -14.55 11.54 15.49
C SER A 129 -14.55 13.05 15.22
N SER A 130 -13.64 13.53 14.37
CA SER A 130 -13.59 14.91 13.90
C SER A 130 -14.76 15.25 12.99
N THR A 131 -14.88 16.51 12.58
CA THR A 131 -15.90 16.96 11.61
C THR A 131 -15.22 17.73 10.48
N PRO A 132 -15.13 17.19 9.25
CA PRO A 132 -15.62 15.86 8.84
C PRO A 132 -14.85 14.72 9.53
N PRO A 133 -15.48 13.56 9.76
CA PRO A 133 -14.81 12.42 10.36
C PRO A 133 -13.69 11.92 9.44
N GLN A 134 -12.60 11.44 10.03
CA GLN A 134 -11.48 10.87 9.29
C GLN A 134 -11.46 9.36 9.47
N SER A 135 -11.13 8.63 8.40
CA SER A 135 -11.02 7.19 8.40
C SER A 135 -9.79 6.74 7.62
N PHE A 136 -9.06 5.77 8.16
CA PHE A 136 -7.85 5.22 7.56
C PHE A 136 -7.95 3.70 7.54
N ASN A 137 -7.81 3.10 6.35
CA ASN A 137 -7.88 1.65 6.18
C ASN A 137 -6.61 0.99 6.74
N CYS A 138 -6.77 0.00 7.62
CA CYS A 138 -5.65 -0.66 8.28
C CYS A 138 -4.68 -1.34 7.30
N LEU A 139 -5.18 -1.93 6.21
CA LEU A 139 -4.33 -2.56 5.21
C LEU A 139 -3.53 -1.53 4.41
N GLU A 140 -4.14 -0.38 4.10
CA GLU A 140 -3.45 0.73 3.45
C GLU A 140 -2.34 1.29 4.34
N LEU A 141 -2.63 1.53 5.62
CA LEU A 141 -1.64 2.01 6.59
C LEU A 141 -0.46 1.04 6.72
N ALA A 142 -0.74 -0.26 6.85
CA ALA A 142 0.29 -1.29 6.95
C ALA A 142 1.19 -1.33 5.70
N GLY A 143 0.59 -1.26 4.50
CA GLY A 143 1.33 -1.23 3.24
C GLY A 143 2.20 0.00 3.06
N GLN A 144 1.68 1.18 3.43
CA GLN A 144 2.46 2.44 3.44
C GLN A 144 3.62 2.38 4.44
N ALA A 145 3.38 1.83 5.62
CA ALA A 145 4.39 1.67 6.66
C ALA A 145 5.51 0.74 6.21
N GLU A 146 5.17 -0.39 5.58
CA GLU A 146 6.15 -1.31 5.02
C GLU A 146 6.97 -0.66 3.90
N THR A 147 6.30 -0.02 2.93
CA THR A 147 6.98 0.68 1.82
C THR A 147 7.92 1.77 2.32
N SER A 148 7.53 2.49 3.37
CA SER A 148 8.37 3.51 3.99
C SER A 148 9.60 2.89 4.64
N ARG A 149 9.44 1.76 5.35
CA ARG A 149 10.55 1.04 5.99
C ARG A 149 11.49 0.32 5.04
N LEU A 150 11.03 -0.07 3.85
CA LEU A 150 11.90 -0.58 2.79
C LEU A 150 12.89 0.49 2.30
N ARG A 151 12.49 1.76 2.32
CA ARG A 151 13.37 2.89 1.94
C ARG A 151 14.23 3.38 3.11
N ASP A 152 13.65 3.44 4.30
CA ASP A 152 14.32 3.82 5.55
C ASP A 152 13.82 2.93 6.70
N PRO A 153 14.62 1.95 7.16
CA PRO A 153 14.22 1.04 8.24
C PRO A 153 13.81 1.74 9.55
N THR A 154 14.20 3.00 9.75
CA THR A 154 13.89 3.81 10.94
C THR A 154 12.75 4.79 10.73
N ALA A 155 12.08 4.76 9.57
CA ALA A 155 10.97 5.65 9.24
C ALA A 155 9.89 5.65 10.33
N ASP A 156 9.50 6.85 10.75
CA ASP A 156 8.27 7.06 11.51
C ASP A 156 7.07 6.90 10.55
N VAL A 157 6.22 5.93 10.85
CA VAL A 157 5.04 5.59 10.03
C VAL A 157 3.74 6.07 10.67
N GLY A 158 3.84 6.86 11.74
CA GLY A 158 2.69 7.36 12.49
C GLY A 158 1.85 6.24 13.13
N GLN A 159 0.59 6.57 13.42
CA GLN A 159 -0.35 5.64 14.06
C GLN A 159 -0.67 4.47 13.12
N GLN A 160 -0.50 3.26 13.64
CA GLN A 160 -0.85 2.01 12.96
C GLN A 160 -2.00 1.32 13.69
N CYS A 161 -2.67 0.42 12.98
CA CYS A 161 -3.60 -0.52 13.58
C CYS A 161 -2.84 -1.50 14.48
N THR A 162 -3.52 -1.99 15.51
CA THR A 162 -2.94 -2.81 16.59
C THR A 162 -3.77 -4.04 16.91
N LEU A 163 -5.06 -4.05 16.55
CA LEU A 163 -5.93 -5.20 16.77
C LEU A 163 -5.46 -6.36 15.87
N PRO A 164 -5.22 -7.57 16.41
CA PRO A 164 -4.66 -8.68 15.65
C PRO A 164 -5.42 -9.03 14.36
N VAL A 165 -6.75 -8.89 14.36
CA VAL A 165 -7.60 -9.13 13.18
C VAL A 165 -7.26 -8.16 12.04
N ASN A 166 -6.96 -6.91 12.37
CA ASN A 166 -6.60 -5.87 11.40
C ASN A 166 -5.15 -5.97 10.90
N LEU A 167 -4.30 -6.71 11.61
CA LEU A 167 -2.91 -6.95 11.24
C LEU A 167 -2.75 -8.11 10.25
N ASN A 168 -3.77 -8.95 10.10
CA ASN A 168 -3.73 -10.09 9.20
C ASN A 168 -4.46 -9.78 7.88
N PRO A 169 -3.73 -9.53 6.77
CA PRO A 169 -4.36 -9.20 5.49
C PRO A 169 -5.03 -10.41 4.82
N VAL A 170 -4.59 -11.63 5.12
CA VAL A 170 -4.94 -12.83 4.34
C VAL A 170 -6.46 -13.08 4.25
N PRO A 171 -7.26 -13.02 5.34
CA PRO A 171 -8.69 -13.28 5.25
C PRO A 171 -9.43 -12.26 4.38
N VAL A 172 -9.08 -10.98 4.49
CA VAL A 172 -9.70 -9.89 3.72
C VAL A 172 -9.33 -10.02 2.25
N LEU A 173 -8.05 -10.21 1.96
CA LEU A 173 -7.55 -10.35 0.60
C LEU A 173 -8.05 -11.64 -0.06
N SER A 174 -8.21 -12.74 0.70
CA SER A 174 -8.86 -13.96 0.21
C SER A 174 -10.31 -13.72 -0.22
N ALA A 175 -11.04 -12.84 0.47
CA ALA A 175 -12.39 -12.45 0.06
C ALA A 175 -12.38 -11.62 -1.23
N TYR A 176 -11.44 -10.69 -1.35
CA TYR A 176 -11.29 -9.85 -2.55
C TYR A 176 -10.87 -10.66 -3.78
N THR A 177 -9.90 -11.56 -3.64
CA THR A 177 -9.47 -12.46 -4.71
C THR A 177 -10.63 -13.32 -5.24
N ARG A 178 -11.46 -13.89 -4.34
CA ARG A 178 -12.67 -14.63 -4.73
C ARG A 178 -13.70 -13.74 -5.42
N ALA A 179 -13.92 -12.53 -4.91
CA ALA A 179 -14.83 -11.55 -5.53
C ALA A 179 -14.35 -11.10 -6.92
N ALA A 180 -13.04 -11.13 -7.17
CA ALA A 180 -12.43 -10.89 -8.48
C ALA A 180 -12.50 -12.10 -9.42
N GLY A 181 -13.09 -13.22 -9.00
CA GLY A 181 -13.19 -14.44 -9.80
C GLY A 181 -11.89 -15.22 -9.92
N ILE A 182 -10.90 -14.95 -9.07
CA ILE A 182 -9.64 -15.68 -9.05
C ILE A 182 -9.76 -16.83 -8.05
N ASP A 183 -9.52 -18.04 -8.55
CA ASP A 183 -9.42 -19.24 -7.73
C ASP A 183 -7.96 -19.47 -7.34
N CYS A 184 -7.55 -18.92 -6.19
CA CYS A 184 -6.24 -19.19 -5.59
C CYS A 184 -6.29 -19.19 -4.06
N THR A 185 -5.42 -19.99 -3.44
CA THR A 185 -5.19 -19.95 -2.01
C THR A 185 -4.26 -18.80 -1.69
N VAL A 186 -4.78 -17.72 -1.12
CA VAL A 186 -3.96 -16.57 -0.70
C VAL A 186 -3.16 -16.95 0.54
N ASP A 187 -1.84 -16.79 0.48
CA ASP A 187 -0.92 -17.02 1.59
C ASP A 187 -0.20 -15.75 2.04
N GLN A 188 -0.12 -14.75 1.16
CA GLN A 188 0.50 -13.45 1.41
C GLN A 188 -0.30 -12.34 0.72
N GLY A 189 -0.17 -11.13 1.24
CA GLY A 189 -0.67 -9.97 0.51
C GLY A 189 -0.51 -8.66 1.27
N VAL A 190 -0.53 -7.56 0.53
CA VAL A 190 -0.24 -6.23 1.06
C VAL A 190 -0.86 -5.15 0.18
N ALA A 191 -1.22 -4.00 0.75
CA ALA A 191 -1.51 -2.82 -0.05
C ALA A 191 -0.19 -2.22 -0.57
N ILE A 192 -0.07 -2.02 -1.88
CA ILE A 192 1.16 -1.51 -2.51
C ILE A 192 1.06 -0.04 -2.91
N GLY A 193 -0.13 0.55 -2.79
CA GLY A 193 -0.37 1.96 -3.10
C GLY A 193 -1.71 2.17 -3.77
N LYS A 194 -1.83 3.29 -4.46
CA LYS A 194 -3.04 3.67 -5.19
C LYS A 194 -2.76 3.85 -6.67
N SER A 195 -3.73 3.51 -7.51
CA SER A 195 -3.66 3.82 -8.94
C SER A 195 -3.76 5.33 -9.16
N THR A 196 -3.56 5.77 -10.41
CA THR A 196 -3.74 7.19 -10.78
C THR A 196 -5.18 7.66 -10.60
N ALA A 197 -6.16 6.75 -10.59
CA ALA A 197 -7.56 7.03 -10.26
C ALA A 197 -7.83 7.09 -8.75
N GLY A 198 -6.82 6.82 -7.91
CA GLY A 198 -6.95 6.83 -6.45
C GLY A 198 -7.43 5.49 -5.84
N ASN A 199 -7.63 4.46 -6.67
CA ASN A 199 -8.07 3.14 -6.22
C ASN A 199 -6.95 2.42 -5.48
N LEU A 200 -7.24 1.80 -4.34
CA LEU A 200 -6.26 1.01 -3.61
C LEU A 200 -5.88 -0.24 -4.41
N ILE A 201 -4.58 -0.49 -4.51
CA ILE A 201 -4.00 -1.66 -5.17
C ILE A 201 -3.40 -2.58 -4.10
N PHE A 202 -3.75 -3.85 -4.17
CA PHE A 202 -3.20 -4.91 -3.35
C PHE A 202 -2.36 -5.85 -4.20
N GLU A 203 -1.20 -6.24 -3.71
CA GLU A 203 -0.52 -7.41 -4.22
C GLU A 203 -0.93 -8.65 -3.45
N ILE A 204 -1.24 -9.71 -4.19
CA ILE A 204 -1.72 -11.00 -3.69
C ILE A 204 -0.67 -12.06 -4.03
N GLY A 205 -0.15 -12.73 -3.00
CA GLY A 205 0.56 -14.00 -3.15
C GLY A 205 -0.44 -15.14 -3.18
N CYS A 206 -0.27 -16.04 -4.15
CA CYS A 206 -1.07 -17.25 -4.25
C CYS A 206 -0.14 -18.45 -4.02
N ALA A 207 -0.53 -19.38 -3.14
CA ALA A 207 0.27 -20.55 -2.84
C ALA A 207 0.51 -21.40 -4.10
N ASP A 208 1.80 -21.71 -4.35
CA ASP A 208 2.30 -22.57 -5.44
C ASP A 208 1.93 -22.10 -6.87
N ARG A 209 1.65 -20.81 -7.08
CA ARG A 209 1.30 -20.25 -8.40
C ARG A 209 1.48 -18.73 -8.47
N ASP A 210 1.41 -18.19 -9.69
CA ASP A 210 1.55 -16.74 -9.90
C ASP A 210 0.46 -15.96 -9.15
N GLY A 211 0.87 -14.82 -8.59
CA GLY A 211 0.04 -13.88 -7.87
C GLY A 211 -0.59 -12.83 -8.76
N TYR A 212 -1.19 -11.81 -8.13
CA TYR A 212 -1.93 -10.75 -8.82
C TYR A 212 -1.78 -9.41 -8.13
N TRP A 213 -1.82 -8.33 -8.91
CA TRP A 213 -2.26 -7.03 -8.40
C TRP A 213 -3.77 -6.91 -8.56
N LEU A 214 -4.47 -6.63 -7.47
CA LEU A 214 -5.90 -6.35 -7.42
C LEU A 214 -6.14 -4.88 -7.18
N GLU A 215 -6.79 -4.23 -8.12
CA GLU A 215 -7.25 -2.84 -8.01
C GLU A 215 -8.77 -2.83 -7.77
N ASN A 216 -9.22 -2.16 -6.70
CA ASN A 216 -10.64 -1.96 -6.43
C ASN A 216 -11.17 -0.79 -7.28
N ALA A 217 -11.50 -1.04 -8.54
CA ALA A 217 -12.01 -0.01 -9.45
C ALA A 217 -13.54 0.15 -9.34
N GLU A 218 -14.08 1.25 -9.89
CA GLU A 218 -15.52 1.55 -9.83
C GLU A 218 -16.40 0.47 -10.47
N ASP A 219 -15.93 -0.15 -11.56
CA ASP A 219 -16.64 -1.21 -12.28
C ASP A 219 -16.37 -2.62 -11.72
N GLY A 220 -15.70 -2.71 -10.55
CA GLY A 220 -15.34 -3.94 -9.87
C GLY A 220 -13.84 -4.20 -9.82
N TRP A 221 -13.47 -5.41 -9.41
CA TRP A 221 -12.07 -5.79 -9.27
C TRP A 221 -11.39 -5.91 -10.62
N LYS A 222 -10.30 -5.16 -10.78
CA LYS A 222 -9.37 -5.35 -11.88
C LYS A 222 -8.17 -6.14 -11.38
N ALA A 223 -7.96 -7.31 -11.98
CA ALA A 223 -6.85 -8.19 -11.68
C ALA A 223 -5.81 -8.16 -12.79
N THR A 224 -4.56 -7.89 -12.45
CA THR A 224 -3.41 -8.01 -13.34
C THR A 224 -2.48 -9.09 -12.79
N PRO A 225 -2.16 -10.15 -13.55
CA PRO A 225 -1.28 -11.20 -13.07
C PRO A 225 0.16 -10.72 -12.94
N CYS A 226 0.87 -11.29 -11.98
CA CYS A 226 2.26 -10.92 -11.68
C CYS A 226 3.23 -11.24 -12.80
N TRP A 227 2.98 -12.29 -13.59
CA TRP A 227 3.79 -12.58 -14.77
C TRP A 227 3.74 -11.44 -15.81
N ASP A 228 2.62 -10.74 -15.95
CA ASP A 228 2.49 -9.64 -16.93
C ASP A 228 3.24 -8.39 -16.42
N LEU A 229 3.02 -8.06 -15.14
CA LEU A 229 3.69 -6.96 -14.45
C LEU A 229 5.22 -7.12 -14.49
N ALA A 230 5.72 -8.33 -14.21
CA ALA A 230 7.16 -8.63 -14.29
C ALA A 230 7.73 -8.37 -15.70
N LEU A 231 6.97 -8.65 -16.75
CA LEU A 231 7.38 -8.38 -18.14
C LEU A 231 7.25 -6.90 -18.53
N GLU A 232 6.53 -6.09 -17.75
CA GLU A 232 6.51 -4.63 -17.83
C GLU A 232 7.56 -3.96 -16.92
N GLN A 233 8.45 -4.74 -16.30
CA GLN A 233 9.47 -4.29 -15.33
C GLN A 233 8.90 -3.81 -13.99
N GLU A 234 7.66 -4.15 -13.69
CA GLU A 234 7.09 -3.99 -12.35
C GLU A 234 7.47 -5.18 -11.46
N SER A 235 7.62 -4.95 -10.16
CA SER A 235 7.98 -6.03 -9.22
C SER A 235 6.76 -6.60 -8.53
N CYS A 236 6.57 -7.92 -8.62
CA CYS A 236 5.78 -8.67 -7.66
C CYS A 236 6.69 -9.33 -6.63
N ARG A 237 6.48 -8.97 -5.36
CA ARG A 237 7.21 -9.45 -4.19
C ARG A 237 6.74 -10.81 -3.69
N TYR A 238 5.50 -11.22 -3.99
CA TYR A 238 4.89 -12.48 -3.56
C TYR A 238 4.68 -13.46 -4.72
N SER A 239 5.43 -13.31 -5.81
CA SER A 239 5.46 -14.28 -6.91
C SER A 239 6.90 -14.54 -7.31
N THR A 240 7.24 -15.81 -7.44
CA THR A 240 8.56 -16.24 -7.90
C THR A 240 8.59 -16.29 -9.43
N ALA A 241 9.80 -16.22 -10.00
CA ALA A 241 9.98 -16.38 -11.45
C ALA A 241 9.45 -17.74 -11.96
N ALA A 242 9.57 -18.80 -11.15
CA ALA A 242 9.08 -20.12 -11.52
C ALA A 242 7.54 -20.18 -11.56
N GLU A 243 6.88 -19.56 -10.58
CA GLU A 243 5.42 -19.42 -10.56
C GLU A 243 4.90 -18.60 -11.74
N SER A 244 5.55 -17.47 -12.05
CA SER A 244 5.19 -16.63 -13.19
C SER A 244 5.40 -17.34 -14.54
N LEU A 245 6.46 -18.15 -14.68
CA LEU A 245 6.65 -18.98 -15.86
C LEU A 245 5.61 -20.12 -15.92
N GLY A 246 5.29 -20.74 -14.79
CA GLY A 246 4.26 -21.77 -14.68
C GLY A 246 2.86 -21.30 -15.05
N ALA A 247 2.54 -20.02 -14.82
CA ALA A 247 1.26 -19.42 -15.20
C ALA A 247 0.97 -19.50 -16.71
N TRP A 248 2.01 -19.57 -17.55
CA TRP A 248 1.85 -19.67 -19.00
C TRP A 248 1.14 -20.95 -19.45
N LYS A 249 1.12 -22.00 -18.63
CA LYS A 249 0.31 -23.19 -18.90
C LYS A 249 -1.18 -22.84 -19.01
N THR A 250 -1.67 -21.93 -18.17
CA THR A 250 -3.05 -21.43 -18.23
C THR A 250 -3.22 -20.44 -19.38
N VAL A 251 -2.24 -19.57 -19.61
CA VAL A 251 -2.30 -18.58 -20.70
C VAL A 251 -2.41 -19.25 -22.06
N LEU A 252 -1.64 -20.31 -22.31
CA LEU A 252 -1.56 -21.03 -23.60
C LEU A 252 -2.59 -22.16 -23.72
N ALA A 253 -3.39 -22.41 -22.70
CA ALA A 253 -4.39 -23.48 -22.70
C ALA A 253 -5.33 -23.36 -23.90
N GLY A 254 -5.57 -24.48 -24.59
CA GLY A 254 -6.44 -24.53 -25.77
C GLY A 254 -5.83 -23.99 -27.06
N THR A 255 -4.54 -23.69 -27.08
CA THR A 255 -3.78 -23.31 -28.28
C THR A 255 -2.83 -24.41 -28.72
N ASP A 256 -2.24 -24.29 -29.91
CA ASP A 256 -1.20 -25.21 -30.41
C ASP A 256 0.09 -25.20 -29.56
N ALA A 257 0.22 -24.25 -28.63
CA ALA A 257 1.34 -24.14 -27.70
C ALA A 257 0.99 -24.62 -26.28
N ALA A 258 -0.14 -25.32 -26.07
CA ALA A 258 -0.60 -25.73 -24.74
C ALA A 258 0.39 -26.62 -23.97
N ASP A 259 1.20 -27.42 -24.68
CA ASP A 259 2.24 -28.29 -24.10
C ASP A 259 3.59 -27.58 -23.91
N CYS A 260 3.66 -26.28 -24.18
CA CYS A 260 4.89 -25.50 -24.00
C CYS A 260 5.20 -25.33 -22.51
N ASP A 261 6.24 -26.04 -22.05
CA ASP A 261 6.90 -25.75 -20.78
C ASP A 261 7.73 -24.47 -20.91
N VAL A 262 7.13 -23.33 -20.57
CA VAL A 262 7.74 -22.00 -20.78
C VAL A 262 8.90 -21.79 -19.82
N GLN A 263 10.08 -21.55 -20.38
CA GLN A 263 11.33 -21.31 -19.66
C GLN A 263 11.73 -19.83 -19.65
N GLN A 264 11.27 -19.07 -20.65
CA GLN A 264 11.47 -17.62 -20.73
C GLN A 264 10.28 -16.99 -21.44
N ALA A 265 9.93 -15.78 -21.04
CA ALA A 265 8.95 -14.96 -21.72
C ALA A 265 9.47 -13.52 -21.85
N ARG A 266 9.05 -12.83 -22.90
CA ARG A 266 9.21 -11.36 -23.00
C ARG A 266 7.99 -10.75 -23.63
N ARG A 267 7.73 -9.49 -23.26
CA ARG A 267 6.74 -8.68 -23.97
C ARG A 267 7.37 -8.08 -25.23
N VAL A 268 6.65 -8.19 -26.35
CA VAL A 268 7.10 -7.70 -27.66
C VAL A 268 6.45 -6.36 -27.97
N GLY A 269 5.15 -6.23 -27.68
CA GLY A 269 4.38 -5.01 -27.94
C GLY A 269 2.89 -5.29 -28.03
N ARG A 270 2.17 -4.49 -28.80
CA ARG A 270 0.76 -4.72 -29.15
C ARG A 270 0.58 -4.81 -30.66
N ASP A 271 -0.34 -5.67 -31.10
CA ASP A 271 -0.70 -5.76 -32.52
C ASP A 271 -1.81 -4.76 -32.91
N ALA A 272 -2.15 -4.75 -34.20
CA ALA A 272 -3.17 -3.85 -34.74
C ALA A 272 -4.59 -4.13 -34.21
N GLN A 273 -4.81 -5.30 -33.60
CA GLN A 273 -6.06 -5.70 -32.96
C GLN A 273 -6.08 -5.35 -31.46
N GLY A 274 -5.02 -4.72 -30.96
CA GLY A 274 -4.88 -4.34 -29.55
C GLY A 274 -4.50 -5.50 -28.62
N LEU A 275 -4.16 -6.68 -29.17
CA LEU A 275 -3.69 -7.81 -28.37
C LEU A 275 -2.24 -7.58 -27.98
N THR A 276 -1.91 -7.90 -26.74
CA THR A 276 -0.52 -7.85 -26.29
C THR A 276 0.21 -9.08 -26.85
N VAL A 277 1.34 -8.84 -27.49
CA VAL A 277 2.18 -9.87 -28.09
C VAL A 277 3.32 -10.18 -27.13
N TYR A 278 3.45 -11.46 -26.80
CA TYR A 278 4.55 -11.99 -26.02
C TYR A 278 5.30 -13.02 -26.85
N GLU A 279 6.62 -13.09 -26.65
CA GLU A 279 7.42 -14.20 -27.12
C GLU A 279 7.69 -15.12 -25.93
N VAL A 280 7.43 -16.41 -26.10
CA VAL A 280 7.76 -17.45 -25.12
C VAL A 280 8.73 -18.45 -25.70
N LYS A 281 9.65 -18.95 -24.87
CA LYS A 281 10.58 -20.02 -25.20
C LYS A 281 10.19 -21.28 -24.42
N CYS A 282 9.95 -22.38 -25.13
CA CYS A 282 9.67 -23.67 -24.51
C CYS A 282 10.97 -24.43 -24.18
N GLY A 283 10.97 -25.26 -23.14
CA GLY A 283 12.16 -26.01 -22.70
C GLY A 283 12.71 -27.04 -23.70
N GLY A 284 11.86 -27.60 -24.56
CA GLY A 284 12.21 -28.69 -25.49
C GLY A 284 11.82 -28.47 -26.95
N GLY A 285 11.54 -27.23 -27.37
CA GLY A 285 11.02 -26.98 -28.71
C GLY A 285 11.14 -25.53 -29.18
N ASN A 286 10.46 -25.24 -30.29
CA ASN A 286 10.37 -23.89 -30.83
C ASN A 286 9.64 -22.97 -29.86
N GLY A 287 10.03 -21.70 -29.81
CA GLY A 287 9.24 -20.68 -29.14
C GLY A 287 7.97 -20.33 -29.92
N PHE A 288 7.14 -19.48 -29.31
CA PHE A 288 5.92 -18.98 -29.91
C PHE A 288 5.77 -17.48 -29.67
N PHE A 289 5.12 -16.81 -30.62
CA PHE A 289 4.47 -15.53 -30.34
C PHE A 289 3.03 -15.78 -29.91
N ALA A 290 2.71 -15.47 -28.66
CA ALA A 290 1.36 -15.52 -28.12
C ALA A 290 0.71 -14.12 -28.18
N ARG A 291 -0.48 -14.05 -28.76
CA ARG A 291 -1.35 -12.86 -28.71
C ARG A 291 -2.37 -13.04 -27.61
N VAL A 292 -2.23 -12.25 -26.56
CA VAL A 292 -3.00 -12.37 -25.33
C VAL A 292 -3.99 -11.21 -25.25
N GLY A 293 -5.24 -11.54 -24.93
CA GLY A 293 -6.31 -10.55 -24.73
C GLY A 293 -6.35 -9.98 -23.31
N ALA A 294 -7.33 -9.11 -23.05
CA ALA A 294 -7.52 -8.48 -21.74
C ALA A 294 -7.86 -9.46 -20.61
N THR A 295 -8.28 -10.69 -20.93
CA THR A 295 -8.53 -11.79 -19.98
C THR A 295 -7.28 -12.60 -19.63
N PHE A 296 -6.10 -12.18 -20.10
CA PHE A 296 -4.82 -12.86 -19.88
C PHE A 296 -4.76 -14.30 -20.43
N THR A 297 -5.60 -14.60 -21.43
CA THR A 297 -5.59 -15.86 -22.18
C THR A 297 -5.10 -15.61 -23.60
N ALA A 298 -4.28 -16.53 -24.12
CA ALA A 298 -3.85 -16.49 -25.51
C ALA A 298 -5.03 -16.74 -26.45
N GLN A 299 -5.23 -15.83 -27.41
CA GLN A 299 -6.24 -15.96 -28.46
C GLN A 299 -5.66 -16.59 -29.72
N ARG A 300 -4.36 -16.38 -29.97
CA ARG A 300 -3.62 -16.91 -31.11
C ARG A 300 -2.17 -17.14 -30.73
N VAL A 301 -1.59 -18.20 -31.29
CA VAL A 301 -0.15 -18.48 -31.19
C VAL A 301 0.42 -18.69 -32.59
N HIS A 302 1.68 -18.30 -32.80
CA HIS A 302 2.43 -18.63 -34.02
C HIS A 302 3.80 -19.17 -33.64
N ASN A 303 4.22 -20.22 -34.35
CA ASN A 303 5.55 -20.77 -34.15
C ASN A 303 6.62 -19.74 -34.54
N CYS A 304 7.67 -19.65 -33.72
CA CYS A 304 8.80 -18.76 -33.97
C CYS A 304 9.49 -18.96 -35.32
N ILE A 305 9.56 -20.20 -35.82
CA ILE A 305 10.19 -20.50 -37.12
C ILE A 305 9.38 -19.89 -38.27
N GLU A 306 8.06 -20.01 -38.21
CA GLU A 306 7.15 -19.50 -39.24
C GLU A 306 6.97 -17.98 -39.14
N ALA A 307 7.17 -17.44 -37.95
CA ALA A 307 7.00 -16.02 -37.62
C ALA A 307 8.29 -15.19 -37.74
N ALA A 308 9.31 -15.66 -38.46
CA ALA A 308 10.59 -14.96 -38.63
C ALA A 308 10.46 -13.52 -39.16
N THR A 309 9.35 -13.18 -39.82
CA THR A 309 9.06 -11.83 -40.35
C THR A 309 8.21 -10.95 -39.41
N ILE A 310 7.70 -11.48 -38.29
CA ILE A 310 6.88 -10.74 -37.33
C ILE A 310 7.81 -10.06 -36.31
N ALA A 311 7.72 -8.73 -36.18
CA ALA A 311 8.40 -7.95 -35.14
C ALA A 311 9.93 -8.19 -35.04
N GLY A 312 10.60 -8.48 -36.16
CA GLY A 312 12.04 -8.78 -36.19
C GLY A 312 12.41 -10.24 -35.91
N GLY A 313 11.41 -11.13 -35.81
CA GLY A 313 11.60 -12.55 -35.52
C GLY A 313 11.73 -12.83 -34.02
N CYS A 314 11.79 -14.12 -33.68
CA CYS A 314 12.01 -14.55 -32.31
C CYS A 314 13.45 -14.29 -31.87
N SER A 315 13.61 -13.79 -30.64
CA SER A 315 14.91 -13.47 -30.05
C SER A 315 15.27 -14.36 -28.86
N LEU A 316 14.28 -14.92 -28.16
CA LEU A 316 14.47 -15.88 -27.07
C LEU A 316 14.79 -17.27 -27.62
N THR A 317 14.23 -17.58 -28.79
CA THR A 317 14.54 -18.80 -29.54
C THR A 317 15.57 -18.47 -30.61
N ALA A 318 16.81 -18.94 -30.46
CA ALA A 318 17.78 -18.86 -31.53
C ALA A 318 17.31 -19.73 -32.71
N ALA A 319 17.28 -19.17 -33.92
CA ALA A 319 17.24 -19.99 -35.11
C ALA A 319 18.44 -20.95 -35.05
N ALA A 320 18.22 -22.25 -35.24
CA ALA A 320 19.32 -23.21 -35.28
C ALA A 320 20.39 -22.72 -36.28
N PRO A 321 21.69 -22.81 -35.96
CA PRO A 321 22.72 -22.44 -36.92
C PRO A 321 22.49 -23.27 -38.19
N ALA A 322 22.48 -22.60 -39.35
CA ALA A 322 22.37 -23.27 -40.63
C ALA A 322 23.46 -24.34 -40.69
N THR A 323 23.07 -25.60 -40.83
CA THR A 323 24.01 -26.70 -41.04
C THR A 323 24.64 -26.45 -42.40
N SER A 324 25.86 -25.92 -42.43
CA SER A 324 26.67 -25.92 -43.65
C SER A 324 27.00 -27.37 -43.97
N GLU A 325 26.23 -27.99 -44.86
CA GLU A 325 26.63 -29.19 -45.58
C GLU A 325 27.93 -28.89 -46.33
N GLN A 326 28.92 -29.77 -46.12
CA GLN A 326 30.22 -29.78 -46.80
C GLN A 326 30.11 -30.43 -48.17
#